data_AF-A0A1Y1MXQ1-F1
#
_entry.id   AF-A0A1Y1MXQ1-F1
#
_cell.length_a   1.000
_cell.length_b   1.000
_cell.length_c   1.000
_cell.angle_alpha   90.00
_cell.angle_beta   90.00
_cell.angle_gamma   90.00
#
_symmetry.space_group_name_H-M   'P 1'
#
loop_
_entity.id
_entity.type
_entity.pdbx_description
1 polymer ?
#
loop_
_entity_poly.entity_id
_entity_poly.type
_entity_poly.pdbx_seq_one_letter_code
_entity_poly.pdbx_strand_id
1 'polypeptide(L)'
;MRKQSVSLPTKHIVHDPHEKPDRYGNGRQGVFARMKEQWMSQSQKTRWVKTAAIVLSVCLLFYWLSPRGVDVHSEISHKTDHKTGTTSTTPEVNKPNDGQVPTDSSYGTTRCAKSYSKDKPIVQYVLMIDAGSTGSRIHVYKFNNCGPVPELESEEFKMTEKSVGGLSKYADDPIAAAKTLDPLMAVAMENV
;
A
#
# COMPACT_ATOMS: atom_id res chain seq x y z
N MET A 1 35.04 49.32 59.57
CA MET A 1 36.15 49.90 58.79
C MET A 1 36.64 48.86 57.79
N ARG A 2 36.46 49.11 56.47
CA ARG A 2 37.06 48.34 55.38
C ARG A 2 38.58 48.57 55.33
N LYS A 3 39.36 47.52 55.08
CA LYS A 3 40.60 47.63 54.31
C LYS A 3 40.56 46.58 53.21
N GLN A 4 40.10 47.01 52.04
CA GLN A 4 40.27 46.28 50.78
C GLN A 4 41.68 46.56 50.29
N SER A 5 42.56 45.55 50.26
CA SER A 5 43.80 45.62 49.49
C SER A 5 43.48 45.15 48.08
N VAL A 6 43.47 46.09 47.13
CA VAL A 6 43.30 45.83 45.71
C VAL A 6 44.69 45.62 45.13
N SER A 7 45.06 44.38 44.81
CA SER A 7 46.19 44.14 43.91
C SER A 7 45.70 44.35 42.47
N LEU A 8 46.26 45.35 41.80
CA LEU A 8 46.08 45.55 40.37
C LEU A 8 46.59 44.31 39.61
N PRO A 9 45.89 43.84 38.56
CA PRO A 9 46.42 42.78 37.71
C PRO A 9 47.55 43.34 36.86
N THR A 10 48.79 43.17 37.31
CA THR A 10 49.98 43.40 36.49
C THR A 10 50.01 42.36 35.39
N LYS A 11 49.84 42.80 34.14
CA LYS A 11 49.85 41.99 32.91
C LYS A 11 51.30 41.58 32.53
N HIS A 12 52.06 41.09 33.50
CA HIS A 12 53.37 40.49 33.28
C HIS A 12 53.34 39.08 33.84
N ILE A 13 53.29 38.10 32.94
CA ILE A 13 53.49 36.69 33.27
C ILE A 13 55.00 36.55 33.54
N VAL A 14 55.39 36.56 34.80
CA VAL A 14 56.77 36.21 35.18
C VAL A 14 56.89 34.71 34.93
N HIS A 15 57.76 34.34 33.99
CA HIS A 15 57.98 32.95 33.64
C HIS A 15 58.69 32.26 34.80
N ASP A 16 57.99 31.39 35.53
CA ASP A 16 58.60 30.58 36.59
C ASP A 16 59.37 29.41 35.95
N PRO A 17 60.70 29.31 36.15
CA PRO A 17 61.53 28.25 35.57
C PRO A 17 61.20 26.85 36.08
N HIS A 18 60.43 26.73 37.17
CA HIS A 18 60.04 25.45 37.76
C HIS A 18 58.58 25.07 37.53
N GLU A 19 57.87 25.81 36.65
CA GLU A 19 56.50 25.46 36.28
C GLU A 19 56.47 24.20 35.39
N LYS A 20 55.63 23.21 35.76
CA LYS A 20 55.51 21.95 35.00
C LYS A 20 54.91 22.22 33.61
N PRO A 21 55.48 21.66 32.53
CA PRO A 21 55.12 22.02 31.15
C PRO A 21 53.65 21.78 30.76
N ASP A 22 52.91 20.95 31.50
CA ASP A 22 51.56 20.53 31.12
C ASP A 22 50.43 21.08 32.02
N ARG A 23 50.69 22.10 32.85
CA ARG A 23 49.64 22.61 33.75
C ARG A 23 48.44 23.25 33.02
N TYR A 24 48.62 23.70 31.77
CA TYR A 24 47.57 24.25 30.92
C TYR A 24 47.46 23.57 29.54
N GLY A 25 48.02 22.37 29.40
CA GLY A 25 47.93 21.58 28.16
C GLY A 25 46.51 21.05 27.96
N ASN A 26 45.70 21.77 27.18
CA ASN A 26 44.41 21.27 26.70
C ASN A 26 44.68 20.16 25.66
N GLY A 27 44.92 18.94 26.15
CA GLY A 27 45.09 17.74 25.34
C GLY A 27 43.82 17.48 24.54
N ARG A 28 43.74 18.02 23.33
CA ARG A 28 42.73 17.68 22.31
C ARG A 28 42.91 16.23 21.88
N GLN A 29 42.47 15.28 22.70
CA GLN A 29 42.06 13.98 22.21
C GLN A 29 40.80 14.19 21.37
N GLY A 30 40.92 13.97 20.06
CA GLY A 30 39.82 14.16 19.12
C GLY A 30 38.59 13.33 19.50
N VAL A 31 37.41 13.95 19.40
CA VAL A 31 36.08 13.35 19.66
C VAL A 31 35.88 12.00 18.96
N PHE A 32 36.49 11.81 17.78
CA PHE A 32 36.44 10.57 17.02
C PHE A 32 37.15 9.37 17.67
N ALA A 33 38.21 9.60 18.46
CA ALA A 33 38.90 8.52 19.17
C ALA A 33 38.04 7.96 20.31
N ARG A 34 37.30 8.83 21.02
CA ARG A 34 36.35 8.42 22.08
C ARG A 34 35.10 7.73 21.52
N MET A 35 34.64 8.08 20.32
CA MET A 35 33.51 7.39 19.67
C MET A 35 33.86 5.96 19.23
N LYS A 36 35.11 5.69 18.83
CA LYS A 36 35.55 4.36 18.39
C LYS A 36 35.66 3.36 19.55
N GLU A 37 35.96 3.84 20.75
CA GLU A 37 36.07 3.00 21.97
C GLU A 37 34.72 2.78 22.68
N GLN A 38 33.68 3.55 22.35
CA GLN A 38 32.30 3.28 22.78
C GLN A 38 31.58 2.26 21.88
N TRP A 39 32.31 1.26 21.40
CA TRP A 39 31.73 0.10 20.73
C TRP A 39 30.98 -0.76 21.76
N MET A 40 29.77 -0.30 22.12
CA MET A 40 28.74 -0.85 23.01
C MET A 40 29.16 -1.98 23.95
N SER A 41 28.90 -1.82 25.26
CA SER A 41 29.20 -2.89 26.23
C SER A 41 28.62 -4.23 25.75
N GLN A 42 29.34 -5.34 25.96
CA GLN A 42 28.93 -6.67 25.46
C GLN A 42 27.48 -7.04 25.84
N SER A 43 27.01 -6.50 26.97
CA SER A 43 25.63 -6.63 27.44
C SER A 43 24.61 -5.87 26.56
N GLN A 44 24.94 -4.66 26.10
CA GLN A 44 24.09 -3.89 25.17
C GLN A 44 24.01 -4.56 23.79
N LYS A 45 25.13 -5.09 23.27
CA LYS A 45 25.15 -5.83 21.99
C LYS A 45 24.19 -7.01 22.00
N THR A 46 24.20 -7.78 23.08
CA THR A 46 23.32 -8.96 23.23
C THR A 46 21.84 -8.57 23.23
N ARG A 47 21.48 -7.43 23.83
CA ARG A 47 20.10 -6.92 23.81
C ARG A 47 19.65 -6.53 22.41
N TRP A 48 20.49 -5.81 21.66
CA TRP A 48 20.19 -5.41 20.28
C TRP A 48 20.11 -6.59 19.32
N VAL A 49 21.00 -7.59 19.46
CA VAL A 49 20.96 -8.82 18.66
C VAL A 49 19.66 -9.60 18.90
N LYS A 50 19.23 -9.74 20.16
CA LYS A 50 17.95 -10.40 20.49
C LYS A 50 16.75 -9.66 19.92
N THR A 51 16.71 -8.33 20.06
CA THR A 51 15.62 -7.52 19.50
C THR A 51 15.59 -7.62 17.97
N ALA A 52 16.74 -7.54 17.31
CA ALA A 52 16.82 -7.68 15.85
C ALA A 52 16.35 -9.06 15.37
N ALA A 53 16.71 -10.13 16.09
CA ALA A 53 16.26 -11.49 15.77
C ALA A 53 14.73 -11.64 15.91
N ILE A 54 14.12 -11.06 16.95
CA ILE A 54 12.66 -11.08 17.13
C ILE A 54 11.97 -10.32 16.00
N VAL A 55 12.42 -9.10 15.71
CA VAL A 55 11.83 -8.28 14.62
C VAL A 55 11.95 -8.99 13.28
N LEU A 56 13.12 -9.55 12.97
CA LEU A 56 13.33 -10.29 11.72
C LEU A 56 12.45 -11.54 11.63
N SER A 57 12.28 -12.28 12.72
CA SER A 57 11.38 -13.44 12.76
C SER A 57 9.92 -13.04 12.52
N VAL A 58 9.48 -11.91 13.09
CA VAL A 58 8.12 -11.37 12.87
C VAL A 58 7.94 -10.95 11.41
N CYS A 59 8.91 -10.23 10.84
CA CYS A 59 8.89 -9.85 9.42
C CYS A 59 8.84 -11.07 8.49
N LEU A 60 9.62 -12.11 8.77
CA LEU A 60 9.60 -13.35 7.98
C LEU A 60 8.27 -14.10 8.11
N LEU A 61 7.68 -14.12 9.31
CA LEU A 61 6.36 -14.72 9.52
C LEU A 61 5.29 -13.99 8.71
N PHE A 62 5.27 -12.66 8.76
CA PHE A 62 4.36 -11.87 7.91
C PHE A 62 4.64 -12.06 6.42
N TYR A 63 5.91 -12.11 6.01
CA TYR A 63 6.25 -12.37 4.61
C TYR A 63 5.81 -13.76 4.13
N TRP A 64 5.86 -14.77 5.02
CA TRP A 64 5.44 -16.13 4.71
C TRP A 64 3.92 -16.31 4.75
N LEU A 65 3.22 -15.63 5.67
CA LEU A 65 1.75 -15.62 5.75
C LEU A 65 1.08 -14.63 4.78
N SER A 66 1.82 -13.67 4.23
CA SER A 66 1.26 -12.68 3.31
C SER A 66 0.84 -13.39 2.00
N PRO A 67 -0.43 -13.23 1.56
CA PRO A 67 -0.88 -13.75 0.29
C PRO A 67 0.02 -13.24 -0.84
N ARG A 68 0.71 -14.14 -1.55
CA ARG A 68 1.57 -13.80 -2.71
C ARG A 68 0.79 -13.52 -4.00
N GLY A 69 -0.48 -13.18 -3.89
CA GLY A 69 -1.38 -13.01 -5.03
C GLY A 69 -2.41 -11.94 -4.76
N VAL A 70 -1.99 -10.69 -4.80
CA VAL A 70 -2.90 -9.57 -5.10
C VAL A 70 -2.43 -8.99 -6.43
N ASP A 71 -2.97 -9.53 -7.53
CA ASP A 71 -2.79 -8.94 -8.86
C ASP A 71 -3.56 -7.61 -8.90
N VAL A 72 -2.92 -6.55 -8.42
CA VAL A 72 -3.36 -5.18 -8.72
C VAL A 72 -2.89 -4.88 -10.14
N HIS A 73 -3.69 -5.30 -11.13
CA HIS A 73 -3.45 -4.93 -12.52
C HIS A 73 -3.77 -3.44 -12.73
N SER A 74 -2.73 -2.62 -12.58
CA SER A 74 -2.66 -1.29 -13.19
C SER A 74 -2.01 -1.43 -14.57
N GLU A 75 -2.75 -1.90 -15.57
CA GLU A 75 -2.25 -1.93 -16.95
C GLU A 75 -2.96 -0.88 -17.81
N ILE A 76 -2.44 0.36 -17.76
CA ILE A 76 -2.45 1.25 -18.92
C ILE A 76 -1.08 1.03 -19.58
N SER A 77 -1.00 0.08 -20.51
CA SER A 77 0.18 -0.10 -21.35
C SER A 77 -0.17 0.25 -22.78
N HIS A 78 -0.04 1.54 -23.12
CA HIS A 78 0.11 1.99 -24.50
C HIS A 78 1.35 1.34 -25.10
N LYS A 79 1.18 0.24 -25.86
CA LYS A 79 2.17 -0.18 -26.85
C LYS A 79 1.76 0.38 -28.20
N THR A 80 2.24 1.58 -28.48
CA THR A 80 2.45 2.06 -29.85
C THR A 80 3.68 1.35 -30.41
N ASP A 81 3.47 0.29 -31.19
CA ASP A 81 4.46 -0.18 -32.17
C ASP A 81 3.80 -0.11 -33.55
N HIS A 82 3.84 1.08 -34.16
CA HIS A 82 3.44 1.28 -35.54
C HIS A 82 4.67 1.11 -36.44
N LYS A 83 4.85 -0.09 -37.02
CA LYS A 83 5.73 -0.28 -38.18
C LYS A 83 4.84 -0.56 -39.41
N THR A 84 4.87 0.41 -40.31
CA THR A 84 4.16 0.52 -41.58
C THR A 84 4.42 -0.65 -42.52
N GLY A 85 3.38 -1.21 -43.17
CA GLY A 85 3.54 -2.22 -44.23
C GLY A 85 2.28 -2.99 -44.66
N THR A 86 1.33 -2.30 -45.30
CA THR A 86 0.43 -2.68 -46.40
C THR A 86 0.22 -4.16 -46.81
N THR A 87 -1.05 -4.58 -46.75
CA THR A 87 -1.82 -5.54 -47.62
C THR A 87 -1.46 -7.03 -47.60
N SER A 88 -2.36 -7.86 -47.04
CA SER A 88 -3.16 -8.86 -47.79
C SER A 88 -3.82 -9.90 -46.87
N THR A 89 -5.13 -10.06 -47.05
CA THR A 89 -5.87 -11.32 -47.08
C THR A 89 -5.48 -12.44 -46.11
N THR A 90 -6.27 -12.58 -45.04
CA THR A 90 -6.84 -13.82 -44.42
C THR A 90 -6.95 -13.62 -42.90
N PRO A 91 -8.12 -13.78 -42.26
CA PRO A 91 -8.14 -14.00 -40.82
C PRO A 91 -7.67 -15.44 -40.58
N GLU A 92 -6.39 -15.50 -40.26
CA GLU A 92 -5.65 -16.64 -39.72
C GLU A 92 -6.45 -17.34 -38.61
N VAL A 93 -6.65 -18.64 -38.80
CA VAL A 93 -7.22 -19.57 -37.82
C VAL A 93 -6.27 -19.59 -36.63
N ASN A 94 -6.55 -18.76 -35.62
CA ASN A 94 -5.80 -18.74 -34.37
C ASN A 94 -6.08 -20.03 -33.59
N LYS A 95 -4.99 -20.62 -33.08
CA LYS A 95 -4.97 -21.73 -32.11
C LYS A 95 -6.10 -21.63 -31.09
N PRO A 96 -6.67 -22.76 -30.65
CA PRO A 96 -7.73 -22.73 -29.64
C PRO A 96 -7.12 -22.23 -28.33
N ASN A 97 -7.35 -20.96 -27.99
CA ASN A 97 -7.13 -20.48 -26.63
C ASN A 97 -7.98 -21.35 -25.71
N ASP A 98 -7.41 -22.02 -24.72
CA ASP A 98 -8.10 -22.88 -23.74
C ASP A 98 -8.99 -22.09 -22.74
N GLY A 99 -9.58 -20.99 -23.20
CA GLY A 99 -10.54 -20.19 -22.46
C GLY A 99 -11.69 -20.99 -21.85
N GLN A 100 -12.27 -20.43 -20.81
CA GLN A 100 -13.36 -21.04 -20.07
C GLN A 100 -14.68 -20.85 -20.83
N VAL A 101 -15.50 -21.89 -20.80
CA VAL A 101 -16.87 -21.92 -21.32
C VAL A 101 -17.79 -21.97 -20.11
N PRO A 102 -18.92 -21.24 -20.10
CA PRO A 102 -19.83 -21.30 -18.98
C PRO A 102 -20.41 -22.71 -18.81
N THR A 103 -20.61 -23.11 -17.56
CA THR A 103 -21.07 -24.46 -17.21
C THR A 103 -22.55 -24.68 -17.56
N ASP A 104 -23.34 -23.61 -17.64
CA ASP A 104 -24.75 -23.63 -18.04
C ASP A 104 -25.15 -22.35 -18.79
N SER A 105 -26.41 -22.28 -19.23
CA SER A 105 -26.97 -21.12 -19.94
C SER A 105 -27.44 -19.99 -19.01
N SER A 106 -27.45 -20.22 -17.69
CA SER A 106 -27.85 -19.21 -16.70
C SER A 106 -26.75 -18.20 -16.45
N TYR A 107 -25.49 -18.64 -16.56
CA TYR A 107 -24.31 -17.81 -16.36
C TYR A 107 -23.56 -17.66 -17.68
N GLY A 108 -23.56 -16.49 -18.31
CA GLY A 108 -22.90 -16.32 -19.60
C GLY A 108 -23.11 -14.96 -20.24
N THR A 109 -22.55 -14.80 -21.43
CA THR A 109 -22.62 -13.57 -22.24
C THR A 109 -23.10 -13.91 -23.63
N THR A 110 -23.82 -13.00 -24.27
CA THR A 110 -24.18 -13.12 -25.69
C THR A 110 -23.04 -12.72 -26.62
N ARG A 111 -21.94 -12.18 -26.09
CA ARG A 111 -20.81 -11.63 -26.86
C ARG A 111 -19.87 -12.70 -27.40
N CYS A 112 -19.65 -13.78 -26.66
CA CYS A 112 -18.83 -14.91 -27.06
C CYS A 112 -19.20 -16.16 -26.26
N ALA A 113 -18.80 -17.33 -26.78
CA ALA A 113 -19.01 -18.62 -26.10
C ALA A 113 -17.82 -19.04 -25.20
N LYS A 114 -16.66 -18.40 -25.36
CA LYS A 114 -15.41 -18.79 -24.69
C LYS A 114 -14.64 -17.55 -24.26
N SER A 115 -14.08 -17.56 -23.05
CA SER A 115 -13.22 -16.47 -22.59
C SER A 115 -11.92 -16.38 -23.39
N TYR A 116 -11.31 -15.20 -23.40
CA TYR A 116 -10.05 -14.91 -24.09
C TYR A 116 -8.86 -15.71 -23.52
N SER A 117 -8.84 -15.90 -22.19
CA SER A 117 -7.80 -16.64 -21.47
C SER A 117 -8.39 -17.71 -20.57
N LYS A 118 -7.70 -18.85 -20.46
CA LYS A 118 -8.06 -19.97 -19.56
C LYS A 118 -8.11 -19.58 -18.08
N ASP A 119 -7.38 -18.52 -17.72
CA ASP A 119 -7.25 -18.05 -16.33
C ASP A 119 -8.38 -17.07 -15.94
N LYS A 120 -9.22 -16.67 -16.90
CA LYS A 120 -10.34 -15.74 -16.66
C LYS A 120 -11.68 -16.42 -16.97
N PRO A 121 -12.69 -16.24 -16.11
CA PRO A 121 -14.05 -16.70 -16.42
C PRO A 121 -14.64 -15.87 -17.56
N ILE A 122 -15.60 -16.44 -18.28
CA ILE A 122 -16.23 -15.76 -19.42
C ILE A 122 -16.96 -14.47 -19.03
N VAL A 123 -17.54 -14.43 -17.84
CA VAL A 123 -18.22 -13.28 -17.25
C VAL A 123 -17.65 -13.01 -15.86
N GLN A 124 -17.47 -11.72 -15.55
CA GLN A 124 -17.08 -11.23 -14.23
C GLN A 124 -18.01 -10.11 -13.80
N TYR A 125 -18.38 -10.12 -12.53
CA TYR A 125 -19.19 -9.07 -11.93
C TYR A 125 -18.36 -8.19 -11.00
N VAL A 126 -18.67 -6.89 -10.96
CA VAL A 126 -18.10 -5.94 -10.01
C VAL A 126 -19.25 -5.22 -9.32
N LEU A 127 -19.27 -5.30 -7.99
CA LEU A 127 -20.25 -4.60 -7.16
C LEU A 127 -19.54 -3.42 -6.48
N MET A 128 -19.97 -2.20 -6.78
CA MET A 128 -19.40 -0.99 -6.20
C MET A 128 -20.46 -0.29 -5.33
N ILE A 129 -20.17 -0.13 -4.05
CA ILE A 129 -21.02 0.61 -3.11
C ILE A 129 -20.42 2.00 -2.88
N ASP A 130 -21.19 3.04 -3.17
CA ASP A 130 -20.82 4.43 -2.88
C ASP A 130 -21.70 4.98 -1.74
N ALA A 131 -21.12 4.99 -0.54
CA ALA A 131 -21.77 5.42 0.69
C ALA A 131 -21.53 6.91 0.95
N GLY A 132 -22.42 7.76 0.42
CA GLY A 132 -22.42 9.20 0.68
C GLY A 132 -23.10 9.55 2.01
N SER A 133 -22.92 10.79 2.46
CA SER A 133 -23.55 11.30 3.69
C SER A 133 -25.07 11.42 3.59
N THR A 134 -25.61 11.60 2.38
CA THR A 134 -27.05 11.78 2.11
C THR A 134 -27.74 10.51 1.63
N GLY A 135 -26.99 9.45 1.33
CA GLY A 135 -27.53 8.18 0.83
C GLY A 135 -26.44 7.27 0.30
N SER A 136 -26.79 5.99 0.17
CA SER A 136 -25.92 4.95 -0.39
C SER A 136 -26.40 4.53 -1.76
N ARG A 137 -25.47 4.13 -2.63
CA ARG A 137 -25.77 3.58 -3.96
C ARG A 137 -24.96 2.34 -4.24
N ILE A 138 -25.48 1.50 -5.12
CA ILE A 138 -24.78 0.36 -5.69
C ILE A 138 -24.75 0.49 -7.22
N HIS A 139 -23.59 0.16 -7.79
CA HIS A 139 -23.42 -0.16 -9.20
C HIS A 139 -23.06 -1.64 -9.32
N VAL A 140 -23.81 -2.41 -10.10
CA VAL A 140 -23.53 -3.81 -10.41
C VAL A 140 -23.12 -3.88 -11.87
N TYR A 141 -21.84 -4.06 -12.12
CA TYR A 141 -21.29 -4.16 -13.47
C TYR A 141 -21.14 -5.61 -13.88
N LYS A 142 -21.59 -5.95 -15.08
CA LYS A 142 -21.31 -7.23 -15.75
C LYS A 142 -20.29 -7.00 -16.85
N PHE A 143 -19.15 -7.66 -16.77
CA PHE A 143 -18.11 -7.65 -17.80
C PHE A 143 -18.03 -9.01 -18.49
N ASN A 144 -17.77 -8.99 -19.80
CA ASN A 144 -17.39 -10.18 -20.57
C ASN A 144 -15.89 -10.17 -20.85
N ASN A 145 -15.26 -11.34 -20.76
CA ASN A 145 -13.84 -11.53 -21.06
C ASN A 145 -13.63 -12.12 -22.46
N CYS A 146 -14.35 -11.61 -23.46
CA CYS A 146 -14.23 -12.09 -24.83
C CYS A 146 -12.93 -11.64 -25.53
N GLY A 147 -12.35 -10.53 -25.06
CA GLY A 147 -11.11 -9.95 -25.58
C GLY A 147 -9.98 -9.87 -24.54
N PRO A 148 -8.83 -9.27 -24.92
CA PRO A 148 -7.71 -9.06 -24.01
C PRO A 148 -8.06 -8.12 -22.85
N VAL A 149 -9.00 -7.20 -23.09
CA VAL A 149 -9.55 -6.27 -22.09
C VAL A 149 -11.02 -6.65 -21.83
N PRO A 150 -11.46 -6.73 -20.57
CA PRO A 150 -12.87 -6.97 -20.26
C PRO A 150 -13.76 -5.86 -20.81
N GLU A 151 -14.87 -6.23 -21.44
CA GLU A 151 -15.83 -5.29 -21.99
C GLU A 151 -17.09 -5.22 -21.11
N LEU A 152 -17.57 -4.00 -20.85
CA LEU A 152 -18.79 -3.79 -20.08
C LEU A 152 -20.01 -4.26 -20.90
N GLU A 153 -20.78 -5.18 -20.35
CA GLU A 153 -22.00 -5.73 -20.94
C GLU A 153 -23.25 -5.03 -20.40
N SER A 154 -23.35 -4.88 -19.08
CA SER A 154 -24.46 -4.19 -18.43
C SER A 154 -24.03 -3.53 -17.12
N GLU A 155 -24.80 -2.51 -16.70
CA GLU A 155 -24.66 -1.81 -15.43
C GLU A 155 -26.05 -1.66 -14.81
N GLU A 156 -26.22 -2.16 -13.60
CA GLU A 156 -27.41 -1.92 -12.79
C GLU A 156 -27.11 -0.92 -11.68
N PHE A 157 -27.97 0.08 -11.55
CA PHE A 157 -27.79 1.16 -10.59
C PHE A 157 -28.99 1.28 -9.66
N LYS A 158 -28.73 1.31 -8.36
CA LYS A 158 -29.75 1.57 -7.34
C LYS A 158 -29.22 2.51 -6.27
N MET A 159 -30.08 3.44 -5.85
CA MET A 159 -29.84 4.37 -4.74
C MET A 159 -30.90 4.17 -3.65
N THR A 160 -30.51 4.33 -2.39
CA THR A 160 -31.43 4.35 -1.26
C THR A 160 -32.38 5.55 -1.33
N GLU A 161 -33.57 5.43 -0.74
CA GLU A 161 -34.47 6.57 -0.60
C GLU A 161 -33.84 7.70 0.22
N LYS A 162 -34.17 8.95 -0.09
CA LYS A 162 -33.65 10.13 0.63
C LYS A 162 -34.03 10.14 2.11
N SER A 163 -35.15 9.53 2.48
CA SER A 163 -35.65 9.40 3.85
C SER A 163 -34.70 8.58 4.74
N VAL A 164 -34.04 7.57 4.16
CA VAL A 164 -33.08 6.69 4.84
C VAL A 164 -31.84 7.50 5.25
N GLY A 165 -31.32 8.34 4.34
CA GLY A 165 -30.08 9.09 4.54
C GLY A 165 -28.82 8.22 4.33
N GLY A 166 -27.63 8.79 4.57
CA GLY A 166 -26.36 8.06 4.45
C GLY A 166 -26.00 7.24 5.69
N LEU A 167 -24.98 6.39 5.57
CA LEU A 167 -24.50 5.55 6.68
C LEU A 167 -24.08 6.38 7.92
N SER A 168 -23.58 7.60 7.70
CA SER A 168 -23.18 8.52 8.77
C SER A 168 -24.32 8.96 9.68
N LYS A 169 -25.58 8.87 9.23
CA LYS A 169 -26.76 9.15 10.05
C LYS A 169 -26.94 8.13 11.18
N TYR A 170 -26.36 6.94 11.04
CA TYR A 170 -26.47 5.82 11.95
C TYR A 170 -25.14 5.54 12.68
N ALA A 171 -24.35 6.59 12.95
CA ALA A 171 -22.99 6.46 13.52
C ALA A 171 -22.94 5.64 14.83
N ASP A 172 -23.97 5.75 15.66
CA ASP A 172 -24.07 5.04 16.94
C ASP A 172 -24.78 3.67 16.84
N ASP A 173 -25.29 3.29 15.66
CA ASP A 173 -25.96 2.01 15.39
C ASP A 173 -25.48 1.39 14.07
N PRO A 174 -24.32 0.70 14.07
CA PRO A 174 -23.75 0.10 12.87
C PRO A 174 -24.62 -1.02 12.28
N ILE A 175 -25.46 -1.66 13.10
CA ILE A 175 -26.37 -2.72 12.63
C ILE A 175 -27.51 -2.08 11.83
N ALA A 176 -28.10 -0.99 12.32
CA ALA A 176 -29.09 -0.24 11.56
C ALA A 176 -28.48 0.33 10.27
N ALA A 177 -27.24 0.85 10.33
CA ALA A 177 -26.52 1.32 9.15
C ALA A 177 -26.39 0.21 8.09
N ALA A 178 -25.96 -0.99 8.48
CA ALA A 178 -25.82 -2.13 7.59
C ALA A 178 -27.17 -2.52 6.94
N LYS A 179 -28.25 -2.57 7.72
CA LYS A 179 -29.61 -2.89 7.21
C LYS A 179 -30.11 -1.91 6.15
N THR A 180 -29.63 -0.66 6.16
CA THR A 180 -29.98 0.31 5.11
C THR A 180 -29.48 -0.09 3.72
N LEU A 181 -28.50 -0.99 3.64
CA LEU A 181 -27.93 -1.50 2.39
C LEU A 181 -28.66 -2.73 1.87
N ASP A 182 -29.54 -3.38 2.66
CA ASP A 182 -30.24 -4.61 2.26
C ASP A 182 -31.00 -4.46 0.92
N PRO A 183 -31.72 -3.36 0.66
CA PRO A 183 -32.39 -3.18 -0.64
C PRO A 183 -31.41 -3.03 -1.81
N LEU A 184 -30.18 -2.56 -1.56
CA LEU A 184 -29.13 -2.48 -2.57
C LEU A 184 -28.52 -3.86 -2.83
N MET A 185 -28.33 -4.66 -1.79
CA MET A 185 -27.83 -6.04 -1.92
C MET A 185 -28.83 -6.94 -2.63
N ALA A 186 -30.14 -6.71 -2.44
CA ALA A 186 -31.18 -7.41 -3.18
C ALA A 186 -31.04 -7.19 -4.71
N VAL A 187 -30.75 -5.96 -5.15
CA VAL A 187 -30.50 -5.67 -6.57
C VAL A 187 -29.28 -6.43 -7.10
N ALA A 188 -28.22 -6.55 -6.30
CA ALA A 188 -27.07 -7.36 -6.70
C ALA A 188 -27.43 -8.84 -6.84
N MET A 189 -28.19 -9.40 -5.90
CA MET A 189 -28.61 -10.81 -5.96
C MET A 189 -29.55 -11.12 -7.13
N GLU A 190 -30.36 -10.15 -7.57
CA GLU A 190 -31.25 -10.31 -8.72
C GLU A 190 -30.49 -10.30 -10.07
N ASN A 191 -29.29 -9.72 -10.11
CA ASN A 191 -28.57 -9.43 -11.36
C ASN A 191 -27.23 -10.19 -11.51
N VAL A 192 -26.93 -11.14 -10.63
CA VAL A 192 -25.68 -11.94 -10.65
C VAL A 192 -25.95 -13.42 -10.87
#